data_AF-A0A3D3SW80-F1
#
_entry.id   AF-A0A3D3SW80-F1
#
_cell.length_a   1.000
_cell.length_b   1.000
_cell.length_c   1.000
_cell.angle_alpha   90.00
_cell.angle_beta   90.00
_cell.angle_gamma   90.00
#
_symmetry.space_group_name_H-M   'P 1'
#
loop_
_entity.id
_entity.type
_entity.pdbx_description
1 polymer ?
#
loop_
_entity_poly.entity_id
_entity_poly.type
_entity_poly.pdbx_seq_one_letter_code
_entity_poly.pdbx_strand_id
1 'polypeptide(L)'
;MPIPEPQESLIEFPCEFPIKVMGLRREGFAQEMVTALAELVPDIAAEKIEMRVSKQATYISLTIYVQTHSKAHLDQIYLCLTGHPWVKVVL
;
A
#
# COMPACT_ATOMS: atom_id res chain seq x y z
N MET A 1 42.18 -1.59 12.86
CA MET A 1 40.77 -1.41 13.23
C MET A 1 39.99 -1.20 11.93
N PRO A 2 39.10 -2.12 11.51
CA PRO A 2 38.31 -1.90 10.31
C PRO A 2 36.97 -1.23 10.64
N ILE A 3 36.74 -0.11 9.95
CA ILE A 3 35.48 0.57 9.59
C ILE A 3 34.46 0.93 10.70
N PRO A 4 34.31 2.22 11.03
CA PRO A 4 33.10 2.71 11.68
C PRO A 4 31.96 2.91 10.67
N GLU A 5 30.76 2.56 11.15
CA GLU A 5 29.45 3.15 10.85
C GLU A 5 28.61 2.54 9.71
N PRO A 6 27.47 1.89 10.06
CA PRO A 6 26.45 1.57 9.08
C PRO A 6 25.93 2.88 8.47
N GLN A 7 26.09 3.03 7.17
CA GLN A 7 25.32 3.97 6.36
C GLN A 7 23.86 3.50 6.29
N GLU A 8 23.18 3.39 7.43
CA GLU A 8 21.73 3.36 7.50
C GLU A 8 21.27 4.77 7.86
N SER A 9 21.48 5.69 6.92
CA SER A 9 20.89 7.01 6.96
C SER A 9 19.39 6.90 7.23
N LEU A 10 18.96 7.35 8.41
CA LEU A 10 17.91 8.37 8.60
C LEU A 10 16.70 8.26 7.67
N ILE A 11 16.07 7.09 7.58
CA ILE A 11 14.66 7.05 7.21
C ILE A 11 13.91 7.19 8.54
N GLU A 12 13.32 8.36 8.80
CA GLU A 12 12.44 8.54 9.95
C GLU A 12 11.19 7.70 9.71
N PHE A 13 11.18 6.52 10.33
CA PHE A 13 10.01 5.67 10.39
C PHE A 13 9.18 6.07 11.61
N PRO A 14 7.86 6.22 11.46
CA PRO A 14 7.05 5.84 10.30
C PRO A 14 7.10 6.81 9.11
N CYS A 15 7.19 6.27 7.90
CA CYS A 15 7.08 7.05 6.66
C CYS A 15 5.84 6.61 5.89
N GLU A 16 5.01 7.57 5.49
CA GLU A 16 3.77 7.33 4.75
C GLU A 16 4.03 7.34 3.24
N PHE A 17 3.62 6.27 2.56
CA PHE A 17 3.73 6.14 1.11
C PHE A 17 2.35 5.97 0.47
N PRO A 18 1.96 6.85 -0.47
CA PRO A 18 0.76 6.65 -1.25
C PRO A 18 1.01 5.56 -2.30
N ILE A 19 0.38 4.41 -2.14
CA ILE A 19 0.35 3.33 -3.13
C ILE A 19 -0.93 3.44 -3.93
N LYS A 20 -0.78 3.58 -5.25
CA LYS A 20 -1.91 3.69 -6.14
C LYS A 20 -2.19 2.35 -6.79
N VAL A 21 -3.30 1.74 -6.37
CA VAL A 21 -3.79 0.46 -6.85
C VAL A 21 -4.87 0.70 -7.89
N MET A 22 -4.73 0.15 -9.09
CA MET A 22 -5.77 0.14 -10.12
C MET A 22 -6.28 -1.28 -10.30
N GLY A 23 -7.59 -1.44 -10.24
CA GLY A 23 -8.27 -2.73 -10.37
C GLY A 23 -9.59 -2.62 -11.12
N LEU A 24 -10.25 -3.77 -11.29
CA LEU A 24 -11.63 -3.81 -11.78
C LEU A 24 -12.58 -3.28 -10.70
N ARG A 25 -13.57 -2.48 -11.10
CA ARG A 25 -14.56 -1.95 -10.16
C ARG A 25 -15.34 -3.11 -9.53
N ARG A 26 -15.21 -3.27 -8.22
CA ARG A 26 -16.02 -4.21 -7.43
C ARG A 26 -16.40 -3.62 -6.08
N GLU A 27 -17.58 -4.03 -5.63
CA GLU A 27 -18.02 -3.79 -4.26
C GLU A 27 -17.12 -4.58 -3.31
N GLY A 28 -16.71 -3.95 -2.20
CA GLY A 28 -15.77 -4.56 -1.26
C GLY A 28 -14.29 -4.47 -1.66
N PHE A 29 -13.91 -3.92 -2.82
CA PHE A 29 -12.49 -3.82 -3.19
C PHE A 29 -11.67 -3.06 -2.15
N ALA A 30 -12.12 -1.87 -1.74
CA ALA A 30 -11.44 -1.10 -0.71
C ALA A 30 -11.38 -1.85 0.61
N GLN A 31 -12.47 -2.52 0.99
CA GLN A 31 -12.59 -3.25 2.23
C GLN A 31 -11.63 -4.45 2.27
N GLU A 32 -11.53 -5.20 1.16
CA GLU A 32 -10.60 -6.33 1.01
C GLU A 32 -9.14 -5.85 1.07
N MET A 33 -8.83 -4.70 0.44
CA MET A 33 -7.50 -4.10 0.54
C MET A 33 -7.19 -3.65 1.98
N VAL A 34 -8.14 -3.02 2.68
CA VAL A 34 -7.99 -2.66 4.10
C VAL A 34 -7.73 -3.91 4.91
N THR A 35 -8.53 -4.97 4.74
CA THR A 35 -8.38 -6.21 5.50
C THR A 35 -7.03 -6.88 5.25
N ALA A 36 -6.60 -6.98 3.98
CA ALA A 36 -5.30 -7.54 3.60
C ALA A 36 -4.12 -6.71 4.14
N LEU A 37 -4.29 -5.39 4.21
CA LEU A 37 -3.29 -4.48 4.75
C LEU A 37 -3.35 -4.37 6.27
N ALA A 38 -4.49 -4.60 6.91
CA ALA A 38 -4.64 -4.46 8.36
C ALA A 38 -3.78 -5.47 9.11
N GLU A 39 -3.52 -6.64 8.51
CA GLU A 39 -2.59 -7.64 9.04
C GLU A 39 -1.12 -7.17 9.01
N LEU A 40 -0.77 -6.31 8.04
CA LEU A 40 0.58 -5.79 7.85
C LEU A 40 0.77 -4.44 8.55
N VAL A 41 -0.23 -3.57 8.47
CA VAL A 41 -0.26 -2.17 8.90
C VAL A 41 -1.54 -1.96 9.69
N PRO A 42 -1.53 -2.16 11.02
CA PRO A 42 -2.72 -1.95 11.85
C PRO A 42 -3.20 -0.50 11.86
N ASP A 43 -2.36 0.46 11.43
CA ASP A 43 -2.69 1.88 11.27
C ASP A 43 -3.40 2.18 9.93
N ILE A 44 -3.66 1.17 9.09
CA ILE A 44 -4.34 1.37 7.81
C ILE A 44 -5.82 1.69 8.04
N ALA A 45 -6.13 2.97 8.20
CA ALA A 45 -7.50 3.44 8.29
C ALA A 45 -8.14 3.50 6.90
N ALA A 46 -9.44 3.18 6.79
CA ALA A 46 -10.19 3.40 5.54
C ALA A 46 -10.18 4.88 5.11
N GLU A 47 -9.93 5.80 6.05
CA GLU A 47 -9.74 7.24 5.83
C GLU A 47 -8.46 7.54 5.05
N LYS A 48 -7.46 6.68 5.16
CA LYS A 48 -6.19 6.73 4.41
C LYS A 48 -6.32 6.06 3.04
N ILE A 49 -7.54 5.81 2.57
CA ILE A 49 -7.82 5.16 1.29
C ILE A 49 -8.77 6.01 0.48
N GLU A 50 -8.24 6.61 -0.58
CA GLU A 50 -9.02 7.36 -1.54
C GLU A 50 -9.46 6.45 -2.69
N MET A 51 -10.76 6.18 -2.75
CA MET A 51 -11.38 5.44 -3.85
C MET A 51 -11.85 6.40 -4.94
N ARG A 52 -11.34 6.20 -6.16
CA ARG A 52 -11.76 6.93 -7.35
C ARG A 52 -12.25 5.96 -8.43
N VAL A 53 -13.55 6.00 -8.69
CA VAL A 53 -14.15 5.29 -9.83
C VAL A 53 -13.86 6.02 -11.13
N SER A 54 -13.50 5.26 -12.16
CA SER A 54 -13.28 5.81 -13.49
C SER A 54 -14.61 6.11 -14.19
N LYS A 55 -14.60 7.05 -15.14
CA LYS A 55 -15.80 7.60 -15.80
C LYS A 55 -16.68 6.53 -16.49
N GLN A 56 -16.06 5.42 -16.93
CA GLN A 56 -16.74 4.31 -17.59
C GLN A 56 -17.16 3.19 -16.61
N ALA A 57 -16.93 3.34 -15.31
CA ALA A 57 -17.24 2.37 -14.27
C ALA A 57 -16.60 0.97 -14.43
N THR A 58 -15.74 0.73 -15.42
CA THR A 58 -15.02 -0.54 -15.60
C THR A 58 -13.88 -0.71 -14.60
N TYR A 59 -13.17 0.38 -14.29
CA TYR A 59 -11.98 0.38 -13.44
C TYR A 59 -12.14 1.31 -12.26
N ILE A 60 -11.46 0.96 -11.17
CA ILE A 60 -11.36 1.71 -9.94
C ILE A 60 -9.88 1.95 -9.63
N SER A 61 -9.54 3.16 -9.19
CA SER A 61 -8.23 3.50 -8.66
C SER A 61 -8.39 3.73 -7.16
N LEU A 62 -7.58 3.06 -6.35
CA LEU A 62 -7.47 3.31 -4.92
C LEU A 62 -6.11 3.90 -4.63
N THR A 63 -6.07 5.04 -3.97
CA THR A 63 -4.85 5.61 -3.41
C THR A 63 -4.82 5.24 -1.94
N ILE A 64 -3.93 4.34 -1.57
CA ILE A 64 -3.81 3.82 -0.21
C ILE A 64 -2.56 4.44 0.40
N TYR A 65 -2.70 5.19 1.48
CA TYR A 65 -1.56 5.74 2.23
C TYR A 65 -1.12 4.70 3.27
N VAL A 66 -0.03 3.98 2.99
CA VAL A 66 0.53 2.99 3.92
C VAL A 66 1.63 3.58 4.76
N GLN A 67 1.59 3.31 6.06
CA GLN A 67 2.65 3.66 6.98
C GLN A 67 3.66 2.51 7.03
N THR A 68 4.87 2.74 6.53
CA THR A 68 5.91 1.71 6.49
C THR A 68 7.00 2.03 7.50
N HIS A 69 7.52 0.99 8.15
CA HIS A 69 8.59 1.10 9.15
C HIS A 69 9.94 0.55 8.65
N SER A 70 9.96 -0.04 7.44
CA SER A 70 11.16 -0.60 6.81
C SER A 70 10.89 -0.91 5.33
N LYS A 71 11.95 -1.03 4.51
CA LYS A 71 11.83 -1.43 3.10
C LYS A 71 11.17 -2.80 2.93
N ALA A 72 11.51 -3.77 3.78
CA ALA A 72 10.87 -5.09 3.77
C ALA A 72 9.36 -5.02 4.03
N HIS A 73 8.93 -4.11 4.90
CA HIS A 73 7.52 -3.90 5.22
C HIS A 73 6.75 -3.32 4.04
N LEU A 74 7.33 -2.32 3.36
CA LEU A 74 6.78 -1.78 2.10
C LEU A 74 6.68 -2.86 1.02
N ASP A 75 7.71 -3.69 0.87
CA ASP A 75 7.75 -4.77 -0.12
C ASP A 75 6.65 -5.81 0.13
N GLN A 76 6.43 -6.21 1.38
CA GLN A 76 5.32 -7.11 1.74
C GLN A 76 3.94 -6.51 1.43
N ILE A 77 3.75 -5.22 1.70
CA ILE A 77 2.52 -4.49 1.36
C ILE A 77 2.32 -4.50 -0.17
N TYR A 78 3.36 -4.16 -0.92
CA TYR A 78 3.30 -4.11 -2.37
C TYR A 78 3.04 -5.50 -2.97
N LEU A 79 3.67 -6.55 -2.45
CA LEU A 79 3.45 -7.94 -2.85
C LEU A 79 2.04 -8.43 -2.51
N CYS A 80 1.52 -8.09 -1.34
CA CYS A 80 0.15 -8.44 -0.94
C CYS A 80 -0.88 -7.81 -1.89
N LEU A 81 -0.68 -6.53 -2.23
CA LEU A 81 -1.54 -5.81 -3.16
C LEU A 81 -1.40 -6.33 -4.60
N THR A 82 -0.18 -6.44 -5.11
CA THR A 82 0.08 -6.91 -6.50
C THR A 82 -0.31 -8.38 -6.71
N GLY A 83 -0.18 -9.21 -5.68
CA GLY A 83 -0.60 -10.61 -5.69
C GLY A 83 -2.12 -10.79 -5.62
N HIS A 84 -2.88 -9.73 -5.30
CA HIS A 84 -4.32 -9.82 -5.18
C HIS A 84 -4.96 -9.98 -6.57
N PRO A 85 -5.81 -11.00 -6.82
CA PRO A 85 -6.37 -11.28 -8.14
C PRO A 85 -7.26 -10.16 -8.71
N TRP A 86 -7.56 -9.16 -7.89
CA TRP A 86 -8.45 -8.05 -8.21
C TRP A 86 -7.67 -6.82 -8.67
N VAL A 87 -6.39 -6.76 -8.29
CA VAL A 87 -5.45 -5.70 -8.65
C VAL A 87 -4.92 -5.98 -10.05
N LYS A 88 -4.92 -4.96 -10.89
CA LYS A 88 -4.37 -5.02 -12.25
C LYS A 88 -3.03 -4.33 -12.33
N VAL A 89 -2.88 -3.20 -11.64
CA VAL A 89 -1.66 -2.39 -11.63
C VAL A 89 -1.50 -1.80 -10.24
N VAL A 90 -0.28 -1.80 -9.71
CA VAL A 90 0.11 -1.03 -8.54
C VAL A 90 1.20 -0.07 -8.98
N LEU A 91 1.11 1.18 -8.52
CA LEU A 91 2.04 2.29 -8.79
C LEU A 91 2.46 2.91 -7.47
#